data_AF-A0A0R1MDY7-F1
#
_entry.id   AF-A0A0R1MDY7-F1
#
_cell.length_a   1.000
_cell.length_b   1.000
_cell.length_c   1.000
_cell.angle_alpha   90.00
_cell.angle_beta   90.00
_cell.angle_gamma   90.00
#
_symmetry.space_group_name_H-M   'P 1'
#
loop_
_entity.id
_entity.type
_entity.pdbx_description
1 polymer ?
#
loop_
_entity_poly.entity_id
_entity_poly.type
_entity_poly.pdbx_seq_one_letter_code
_entity_poly.pdbx_strand_id
1 'polypeptide(L)'
;MDLQIESSKIGRMMVQANVDSLRQQVEEERLKETEDSENESESTKTELEKMEDQLLELEKQQKELDKEKEIVESSFNFLKNVLGLTDEQVKSAHRNLADYTQLMEYVSYVVARIKGSSDKQIEALAKKEEIIQKEKDPKKD
;
A
#
# COMPACT_ATOMS: atom_id res chain seq x y z
N MET A 1 7.86 -12.38 15.58
CA MET A 1 6.70 -12.04 14.75
C MET A 1 6.34 -10.56 14.87
N ASP A 2 6.41 -9.94 16.06
CA ASP A 2 6.21 -8.48 16.23
C ASP A 2 7.11 -7.58 15.36
N LEU A 3 8.32 -8.05 15.01
CA LEU A 3 9.30 -7.30 14.22
C LEU A 3 8.85 -6.96 12.78
N GLN A 4 8.01 -7.78 12.13
CA GLN A 4 7.58 -7.54 10.74
C GLN A 4 6.48 -6.47 10.63
N ILE A 5 5.63 -6.35 11.65
CA ILE A 5 4.57 -5.33 11.68
C ILE A 5 5.16 -3.98 12.09
N GLU A 6 6.10 -3.99 13.04
CA GLU A 6 6.89 -2.81 13.35
C GLU A 6 7.73 -2.36 12.15
N SER A 7 8.35 -3.27 11.40
CA SER A 7 9.12 -2.89 10.21
C SER A 7 8.24 -2.27 9.11
N SER A 8 7.03 -2.80 8.87
CA SER A 8 6.08 -2.22 7.91
C SER A 8 5.60 -0.83 8.35
N LYS A 9 5.35 -0.63 9.66
CA LYS A 9 4.96 0.67 10.22
C LYS A 9 6.11 1.69 10.15
N ILE A 10 7.33 1.27 10.50
CA ILE A 10 8.54 2.09 10.43
C ILE A 10 8.84 2.47 8.99
N GLY A 11 8.70 1.54 8.04
CA GLY A 11 8.87 1.81 6.62
C GLY A 11 7.93 2.90 6.11
N ARG A 12 6.64 2.83 6.45
CA ARG A 12 5.68 3.91 6.11
C ARG A 12 6.03 5.25 6.75
N MET A 13 6.46 5.24 8.02
CA MET A 13 6.89 6.47 8.70
C MET A 13 8.13 7.09 8.04
N MET A 14 9.07 6.28 7.59
CA MET A 14 10.24 6.76 6.84
C MET A 14 9.85 7.36 5.49
N VAL A 15 8.94 6.71 4.75
CA VAL A 15 8.43 7.26 3.47
C VAL A 15 7.72 8.59 3.69
N GLN A 16 6.86 8.70 4.72
CA GLN A 16 6.21 9.96 5.08
C GLN A 16 7.23 11.06 5.42
N ALA A 17 8.20 10.76 6.27
CA ALA A 17 9.23 11.71 6.66
C ALA A 17 10.07 12.19 5.46
N ASN A 18 10.35 11.29 4.51
CA ASN A 18 11.05 11.64 3.28
C ASN A 18 10.21 12.55 2.38
N VAL A 19 8.91 12.28 2.23
CA VAL A 19 7.98 13.16 1.49
C VAL A 19 7.95 14.55 2.12
N ASP A 20 7.77 14.62 3.44
CA ASP A 20 7.68 15.90 4.15
C ASP A 20 8.99 16.70 4.04
N SER A 21 10.14 16.04 4.18
CA SER A 21 11.45 16.68 4.04
C SER A 21 11.70 17.18 2.61
N LEU A 22 11.33 16.40 1.58
CA LEU A 22 11.55 16.78 0.19
C LEU A 22 10.59 17.90 -0.24
N ARG A 23 9.34 17.89 0.25
CA ARG A 23 8.41 19.01 0.07
C ARG A 23 8.98 20.32 0.59
N GLN A 24 9.54 20.29 1.80
CA GLN A 24 10.14 21.47 2.39
C GLN A 24 11.34 21.98 1.55
N GLN A 25 12.19 21.07 1.06
CA GLN A 25 13.32 21.44 0.20
C GLN A 25 12.86 22.07 -1.13
N VAL A 26 11.84 21.50 -1.78
CA VAL A 26 11.25 22.05 -3.02
C VAL A 26 10.67 23.45 -2.77
N GLU A 27 10.00 23.66 -1.63
CA GLU A 27 9.42 24.95 -1.28
C GLU A 27 10.50 26.02 -0.98
N GLU A 28 11.56 25.64 -0.26
CA GLU A 28 12.72 26.51 -0.01
C GLU A 28 13.45 26.89 -1.31
N GLU A 29 13.63 25.95 -2.22
CA GLU A 29 14.35 26.19 -3.48
C GLU A 29 13.51 27.02 -4.47
N ARG A 30 12.19 26.83 -4.50
CA ARG A 30 11.26 27.71 -5.23
C ARG A 30 11.29 29.14 -4.74
N LEU A 31 11.34 29.34 -3.42
CA LEU A 31 11.42 30.69 -2.84
C LEU A 31 12.72 31.38 -3.23
N LYS A 32 13.85 30.67 -3.25
CA LYS A 32 15.13 31.21 -3.72
C LYS A 32 15.12 31.59 -5.21
N GLU A 33 14.54 30.77 -6.08
CA GLU A 33 14.36 31.15 -7.51
C GLU A 33 13.54 32.45 -7.65
N THR A 34 12.49 32.63 -6.84
CA THR A 34 11.69 33.86 -6.88
C THR A 34 12.38 35.09 -6.30
N GLU A 35 13.35 34.93 -5.40
CA GLU A 35 14.10 36.02 -4.77
C GLU A 35 15.36 36.42 -5.58
N ASP A 36 15.99 35.49 -6.30
CA ASP A 36 17.25 35.67 -7.05
C ASP A 36 17.05 35.96 -8.56
N SER A 37 15.94 36.58 -8.97
CA SER A 37 15.56 36.88 -10.37
C SER A 37 16.57 37.69 -11.21
N GLU A 38 17.76 38.02 -10.70
CA GLU A 38 18.84 38.68 -11.45
C GLU A 38 20.03 37.77 -11.80
N ASN A 39 20.08 36.49 -11.39
CA ASN A 39 21.23 35.62 -11.69
C ASN A 39 20.91 34.11 -11.73
N GLU A 40 19.84 33.68 -12.42
CA GLU A 40 19.52 32.26 -12.58
C GLU A 40 20.56 31.54 -13.46
N SER A 41 21.23 30.52 -12.90
CA SER A 41 21.99 29.55 -13.71
C SER A 41 21.05 28.42 -14.15
N GLU A 42 21.16 27.95 -15.39
CA GLU A 42 20.40 26.82 -15.95
C GLU A 42 20.50 25.53 -15.09
N SER A 43 21.52 25.45 -14.22
CA SER A 43 21.76 24.36 -13.28
C SER A 43 20.73 24.28 -12.15
N THR A 44 20.28 25.41 -11.57
CA THR A 44 19.37 25.40 -10.41
C THR A 44 17.95 25.00 -10.81
N LYS A 45 17.49 25.50 -11.96
CA LYS A 45 16.20 25.10 -12.55
C LYS A 45 16.10 23.60 -12.85
N THR A 46 17.20 23.03 -13.35
CA THR A 46 17.30 21.58 -13.63
C THR A 46 17.31 20.74 -12.34
N GLU A 47 17.81 21.27 -11.23
CA GLU A 47 17.79 20.60 -9.93
C GLU A 47 16.40 20.66 -9.28
N LEU A 48 15.71 21.80 -9.37
CA LEU A 48 14.34 21.92 -8.88
C LEU A 48 13.39 20.96 -9.59
N GLU A 49 13.44 20.88 -10.92
CA GLU A 49 12.63 19.94 -11.71
C GLU A 49 12.86 18.48 -11.27
N LYS A 50 14.11 18.09 -10.98
CA LYS A 50 14.43 16.74 -10.47
C LYS A 50 13.86 16.49 -9.08
N MET A 51 13.89 17.49 -8.19
CA MET A 51 13.30 17.35 -6.85
C MET A 51 11.78 17.25 -6.92
N GLU A 52 11.13 18.01 -7.80
CA GLU A 52 9.69 17.93 -8.05
C GLU A 52 9.28 16.55 -8.61
N ASP A 53 10.03 16.00 -9.57
CA ASP A 53 9.80 14.66 -10.11
C ASP A 53 9.97 13.57 -9.03
N GLN A 54 11.01 13.67 -8.19
CA GLN A 54 11.22 12.75 -7.07
C GLN A 54 10.10 12.84 -6.04
N LEU A 55 9.62 14.05 -5.75
CA LEU A 55 8.51 14.27 -4.84
C LEU A 55 7.23 13.63 -5.38
N LEU A 56 6.92 13.82 -6.66
CA LEU A 56 5.75 13.20 -7.30
C LEU A 56 5.76 11.68 -7.21
N GLU A 57 6.91 11.05 -7.43
CA GLU A 57 7.04 9.59 -7.32
C GLU A 57 6.87 9.11 -5.87
N LEU A 58 7.47 9.79 -4.89
CA LEU A 58 7.30 9.44 -3.48
C LEU A 58 5.86 9.64 -3.00
N GLU A 59 5.19 10.71 -3.42
CA GLU A 59 3.77 10.95 -3.10
C GLU A 59 2.86 9.87 -3.69
N LYS A 60 3.18 9.37 -4.89
CA LYS A 60 2.45 8.26 -5.49
C LYS A 60 2.63 6.97 -4.69
N GLN A 61 3.85 6.65 -4.30
CA GLN A 61 4.15 5.48 -3.47
C GLN A 61 3.46 5.56 -2.10
N GLN A 62 3.46 6.74 -1.48
CA GLN A 62 2.75 6.99 -0.24
C GLN A 62 1.23 6.76 -0.39
N LYS A 63 0.62 7.31 -1.45
CA LYS A 63 -0.81 7.08 -1.74
C LYS A 63 -1.14 5.60 -1.94
N GLU A 64 -0.25 4.82 -2.55
CA GLU A 64 -0.43 3.37 -2.70
C GLU A 64 -0.38 2.66 -1.35
N LEU A 65 0.57 3.01 -0.47
CA LEU A 65 0.67 2.47 0.88
C LEU A 65 -0.55 2.82 1.76
N ASP A 66 -1.08 4.04 1.62
CA ASP A 66 -2.27 4.47 2.34
C ASP A 66 -3.52 3.69 1.90
N LYS A 67 -3.68 3.49 0.58
CA LYS A 67 -4.75 2.63 0.05
C LYS A 67 -4.65 1.20 0.53
N GLU A 68 -3.44 0.63 0.56
CA GLU A 68 -3.22 -0.72 1.07
C GLU A 68 -3.66 -0.81 2.54
N LYS A 69 -3.28 0.17 3.36
CA LYS A 69 -3.70 0.25 4.77
C LYS A 69 -5.23 0.32 4.91
N GLU A 70 -5.89 1.16 4.12
CA GLU A 70 -7.35 1.28 4.14
C GLU A 70 -8.04 -0.04 3.78
N ILE A 71 -7.53 -0.76 2.79
CA ILE A 71 -8.06 -2.07 2.39
C ILE A 71 -7.91 -3.08 3.53
N VAL A 72 -6.76 -3.10 4.19
CA VAL A 72 -6.49 -4.00 5.32
C VAL A 72 -7.43 -3.69 6.49
N GLU A 73 -7.53 -2.43 6.90
CA GLU A 73 -8.41 -2.01 7.99
C GLU A 73 -9.88 -2.31 7.68
N SER A 74 -10.32 -2.05 6.44
CA SER A 74 -11.67 -2.37 5.97
C SER A 74 -11.94 -3.88 6.00
N SER A 75 -10.95 -4.69 5.64
CA SER A 75 -11.05 -6.15 5.64
C SER A 75 -11.20 -6.70 7.06
N PHE A 76 -10.41 -6.22 8.01
CA PHE A 76 -10.55 -6.59 9.42
C PHE A 76 -11.87 -6.12 10.01
N ASN A 77 -12.33 -4.91 9.69
CA ASN A 77 -13.63 -4.41 10.12
C ASN A 77 -14.78 -5.26 9.56
N PHE A 78 -14.71 -5.66 8.29
CA PHE A 78 -15.65 -6.60 7.69
C PHE A 78 -15.68 -7.93 8.44
N LEU A 79 -14.52 -8.55 8.66
CA LEU A 79 -14.41 -9.82 9.40
C LEU A 79 -14.93 -9.69 10.83
N LYS A 80 -14.62 -8.58 11.51
CA LYS A 80 -15.13 -8.27 12.85
C LYS A 80 -16.64 -8.31 12.89
N ASN A 81 -17.28 -7.62 11.94
CA ASN A 81 -18.73 -7.50 11.89
C ASN A 81 -19.41 -8.81 11.49
N VAL A 82 -18.87 -9.53 10.52
CA VAL A 82 -19.47 -10.78 10.02
C VAL A 82 -19.32 -11.92 11.02
N LEU A 83 -18.15 -12.04 11.65
CA LEU A 83 -17.83 -13.15 12.54
C LEU A 83 -18.08 -12.82 14.02
N GLY A 84 -18.50 -11.58 14.33
CA GLY A 84 -18.72 -11.12 15.69
C GLY A 84 -17.45 -11.08 16.54
N LEU A 85 -16.31 -10.70 15.94
CA LEU A 85 -15.03 -10.66 16.65
C LEU A 85 -14.97 -9.47 17.60
N THR A 86 -14.27 -9.67 18.71
CA THR A 86 -13.91 -8.60 19.64
C THR A 86 -12.73 -7.80 19.12
N ASP A 87 -12.54 -6.58 19.64
CA ASP A 87 -11.37 -5.75 19.31
C ASP A 87 -10.04 -6.41 19.68
N GLU A 88 -10.02 -7.22 20.74
CA GLU A 88 -8.82 -7.96 21.14
C GLU A 88 -8.48 -9.07 20.14
N GLN A 89 -9.49 -9.78 19.62
CA GLN A 89 -9.30 -10.79 18.59
C GLN A 89 -8.82 -10.16 17.28
N VAL A 90 -9.37 -9.01 16.89
CA VAL A 90 -8.92 -8.27 15.70
C VAL A 90 -7.47 -7.78 15.88
N LYS A 91 -7.14 -7.21 17.03
CA LYS A 91 -5.76 -6.80 17.34
C LYS A 91 -4.79 -7.98 17.32
N SER A 92 -5.20 -9.12 17.87
CA SER A 92 -4.41 -10.35 17.85
C SER A 92 -4.21 -10.85 16.42
N ALA A 93 -5.26 -10.86 15.60
CA ALA A 93 -5.17 -11.26 14.20
C ALA A 93 -4.24 -10.32 13.41
N HIS A 94 -4.36 -9.01 13.60
CA HIS A 94 -3.44 -8.02 13.02
C HIS A 94 -1.97 -8.30 13.38
N ARG A 95 -1.68 -8.73 14.62
CA ARG A 95 -0.31 -9.04 15.08
C ARG A 95 0.27 -10.32 14.52
N ASN A 96 -0.59 -11.30 14.23
CA ASN A 96 -0.17 -12.63 13.80
C ASN A 96 -0.25 -12.82 12.28
N LEU A 97 -0.84 -11.87 11.57
CA LEU A 97 -0.92 -11.93 10.12
C LEU A 97 0.48 -11.70 9.52
N ALA A 98 1.04 -12.72 8.90
CA ALA A 98 2.37 -12.66 8.30
C ALA A 98 2.36 -12.02 6.89
N ASP A 99 1.23 -12.11 6.19
CA ASP A 99 1.09 -11.71 4.79
C ASP A 99 -0.33 -11.22 4.50
N TYR A 100 -0.46 -10.06 3.85
CA TYR A 100 -1.72 -9.48 3.41
C TYR A 100 -2.49 -10.37 2.43
N THR A 101 -1.78 -11.18 1.64
CA THR A 101 -2.39 -12.14 0.72
C THR A 101 -3.31 -13.11 1.47
N GLN A 102 -2.87 -13.60 2.63
CA GLN A 102 -3.66 -14.52 3.44
C GLN A 102 -4.94 -13.88 3.99
N LEU A 103 -4.89 -12.58 4.34
CA LEU A 103 -6.09 -11.84 4.74
C LEU A 103 -7.08 -11.74 3.59
N MET A 104 -6.61 -11.39 2.39
CA MET A 104 -7.48 -11.24 1.22
C MET A 104 -8.09 -12.57 0.79
N GLU A 105 -7.31 -13.66 0.82
CA GLU A 105 -7.80 -15.02 0.59
C GLU A 105 -8.90 -15.40 1.59
N TYR A 106 -8.68 -15.10 2.87
CA TYR A 106 -9.68 -15.39 3.91
C TYR A 106 -10.93 -14.54 3.77
N VAL A 107 -10.81 -13.25 3.45
CA VAL A 107 -11.97 -12.38 3.15
C VAL A 107 -12.75 -12.94 1.96
N SER A 108 -12.06 -13.34 0.88
CA SER A 108 -12.70 -13.94 -0.30
C SER A 108 -13.47 -15.23 0.07
N TYR A 109 -12.85 -16.10 0.87
CA TYR A 109 -13.50 -17.31 1.40
C TYR A 109 -14.78 -16.97 2.18
N VAL A 110 -14.69 -16.04 3.13
CA VAL A 110 -15.84 -15.64 3.96
C VAL A 110 -16.96 -15.06 3.10
N VAL A 111 -16.64 -14.18 2.14
CA VAL A 111 -17.62 -13.63 1.18
C VAL A 111 -18.30 -14.74 0.38
N ALA A 112 -17.54 -15.72 -0.12
CA ALA A 112 -18.11 -16.84 -0.87
C ALA A 112 -19.02 -17.72 -0.02
N ARG A 113 -18.67 -17.96 1.25
CA ARG A 113 -19.53 -18.71 2.20
C ARG A 113 -20.82 -17.97 2.51
N ILE A 114 -20.77 -16.64 2.71
CA ILE A 114 -21.97 -15.81 2.89
C ILE A 114 -22.89 -15.89 1.66
N LYS A 115 -22.30 -15.95 0.46
CA LYS A 115 -23.03 -16.13 -0.81
C LYS A 115 -23.59 -17.54 -1.01
N GLY A 116 -23.36 -18.47 -0.07
CA GLY A 116 -23.89 -19.83 -0.12
C GLY A 116 -23.03 -20.83 -0.89
N SER A 117 -21.79 -20.47 -1.25
CA SER A 117 -20.87 -21.42 -1.89
C SER A 117 -20.41 -22.51 -0.91
N SER A 118 -20.32 -23.73 -1.42
CA SER A 118 -19.68 -24.86 -0.73
C SER A 118 -18.16 -24.77 -0.84
N ASP A 119 -17.44 -25.45 0.07
CA ASP A 119 -15.97 -25.45 0.04
C ASP A 119 -15.43 -26.00 -1.30
N LYS A 120 -16.07 -27.03 -1.87
CA LYS A 120 -15.72 -27.56 -3.19
C LYS A 120 -15.85 -26.54 -4.32
N GLN A 121 -16.86 -25.66 -4.26
CA GLN A 121 -17.05 -24.60 -5.25
C GLN A 121 -16.00 -23.50 -5.09
N ILE A 122 -15.64 -23.16 -3.85
CA ILE A 122 -14.61 -22.16 -3.56
C ILE A 122 -13.23 -22.66 -4.04
N GLU A 123 -12.88 -23.90 -3.73
CA GLU A 123 -11.63 -24.52 -4.22
C GLU A 123 -11.58 -24.57 -5.75
N ALA A 124 -12.70 -24.86 -6.42
CA ALA A 124 -12.77 -24.88 -7.87
C ALA A 124 -12.56 -23.48 -8.48
N LEU A 125 -13.08 -22.43 -7.85
CA LEU A 125 -12.86 -21.04 -8.27
C LEU A 125 -11.39 -20.64 -8.09
N ALA A 126 -10.80 -20.96 -6.93
CA ALA A 126 -9.39 -20.67 -6.66
C ALA A 126 -8.46 -21.35 -7.67
N LYS A 127 -8.70 -22.63 -7.98
CA LYS A 127 -7.94 -23.37 -9.00
C LYS A 127 -8.10 -22.77 -10.39
N LYS A 128 -9.29 -22.26 -10.73
CA LYS A 128 -9.54 -21.60 -12.02
C LYS A 128 -8.78 -20.29 -12.15
N GLU A 129 -8.73 -19.48 -11.09
CA GLU A 129 -7.93 -18.25 -11.06
C GLU A 129 -6.43 -18.53 -11.20
N GLU A 130 -5.93 -19.58 -10.55
CA GLU A 130 -4.52 -20.00 -10.67
C GLU A 130 -4.15 -20.41 -12.11
N ILE A 131 -5.05 -21.10 -12.82
CA ILE A 131 -4.85 -21.48 -14.22
C ILE A 131 -4.82 -20.25 -15.13
N ILE A 132 -5.77 -19.32 -14.94
CA ILE A 132 -5.84 -18.07 -15.74
C ILE A 132 -4.59 -17.21 -15.55
N GLN A 133 -4.04 -17.13 -14.33
CA GLN A 133 -2.80 -16.41 -14.09
C GLN A 133 -1.59 -17.07 -14.78
N LYS A 134 -1.53 -18.40 -14.81
CA LYS A 134 -0.46 -19.15 -15.50
C LYS A 134 -0.54 -19.06 -17.03
N GLU A 135 -1.73 -18.86 -17.58
CA GLU A 135 -1.94 -18.65 -19.03
C GLU A 135 -1.65 -17.22 -19.48
N LYS A 136 -1.73 -16.24 -18.56
CA LYS A 136 -1.37 -14.84 -18.82
C LYS A 136 0.12 -14.53 -18.66
N ASP A 137 0.96 -15.52 -18.37
CA ASP A 137 2.41 -15.32 -18.28
C ASP A 137 2.98 -15.08 -19.69
N PRO A 138 3.47 -13.86 -20.00
CA PRO A 138 3.99 -13.52 -21.34
C PRO A 138 5.29 -14.27 -21.69
N LYS A 139 5.83 -15.10 -20.78
CA LYS A 139 7.01 -15.95 -21.04
C LYS A 139 6.67 -17.32 -21.64
N LYS A 140 5.41 -17.57 -21.99
CA LYS A 140 4.96 -18.83 -22.62
C LYS A 140 4.61 -18.74 -24.11
N ASP A 141 4.98 -17.65 -24.78
CA ASP A 141 5.04 -17.56 -26.25
C ASP A 141 6.48 -17.30 -26.72
#